data_AF-A0A7C5F2E0-F1
#
_entry.id   AF-A0A7C5F2E0-F1
#
_cell.length_a   1.000
_cell.length_b   1.000
_cell.length_c   1.000
_cell.angle_alpha   90.00
_cell.angle_beta   90.00
_cell.angle_gamma   90.00
#
_symmetry.space_group_name_H-M   'P 1'
#
loop_
_entity.id
_entity.type
_entity.pdbx_description
1 polymer ?
#
loop_
_entity_poly.entity_id
_entity_poly.type
_entity_poly.pdbx_seq_one_letter_code
_entity_poly.pdbx_strand_id
1 'polypeptide(L)'
;MTWNRSLQPWTWAGPENIELLERPIVSPPPVLILAVPHRFNEPMLRGRGGMPFGWKQEEGLHGSTWNAMGDDADGIEEEGRAEEPGQRVGRQRVNQRLVPRPVQGPVLSDQKGRLYEKHNEQVRLLGRVIKGAHGRLFELVPQDEQSRAEHDADEERREEIDNDPKAGSQANVPSKEYVPLFPGQEIKRIVRFGEVKGLLLSQVMEPNRMRDDHRLFCRVELFEVIRSQSMESFASTLLSETGIAGQLQLLTEVMMHKLQLMEVFGRRAQARQVETRQPGMLLSGDRVFRLILVNDPTSDRHAMRSTKPKMAAGSKEFEDKVRSSSEPFNHDTPLKTAIPERFLKPWEFQISREEALYDMSVQGRNPSLLDRFRGWRRSGEELRKWQALLVGKKLDDQLWGVRLPMNAFHHSEVRAWAQRTLQQAGYNVGVMLPEWEVYWRRKGV
;
A
#
# COMPACT_ATOMS: atom_id res chain seq x y z
N MET A 1 -70.48 -23.91 -34.45
CA MET A 1 -69.04 -24.16 -34.53
C MET A 1 -68.31 -22.99 -33.89
N THR A 2 -67.67 -23.21 -32.75
CA THR A 2 -66.97 -22.16 -31.98
C THR A 2 -65.71 -22.80 -31.39
N TRP A 3 -64.54 -22.29 -31.77
CA TRP A 3 -63.26 -22.78 -31.25
C TRP A 3 -62.81 -21.89 -30.11
N ASN A 4 -62.62 -22.49 -28.94
CA ASN A 4 -62.19 -21.82 -27.72
C ASN A 4 -60.71 -22.18 -27.47
N ARG A 5 -59.78 -21.21 -27.59
CA ARG A 5 -58.36 -21.45 -27.27
C ARG A 5 -58.03 -20.92 -25.89
N SER A 6 -57.86 -21.85 -24.95
CA SER A 6 -57.34 -21.58 -23.61
C SER A 6 -55.87 -21.12 -23.68
N LEU A 7 -55.55 -20.03 -22.98
CA LEU A 7 -54.18 -19.59 -22.72
C LEU A 7 -53.67 -20.30 -21.46
N GLN A 8 -52.56 -21.04 -21.59
CA GLN A 8 -51.80 -21.56 -20.45
C GLN A 8 -50.70 -20.56 -20.09
N PRO A 9 -50.60 -20.10 -18.82
CA PRO A 9 -49.49 -19.26 -18.38
C PRO A 9 -48.20 -20.08 -18.30
N TRP A 10 -47.09 -19.51 -18.77
CA TRP A 10 -45.76 -20.13 -18.64
C TRP A 10 -45.25 -19.92 -17.21
N THR A 11 -45.12 -21.01 -16.45
CA THR A 11 -44.54 -20.97 -15.11
C THR A 11 -43.01 -20.89 -15.19
N TRP A 12 -42.47 -19.75 -14.77
CA TRP A 12 -41.02 -19.52 -14.66
C TRP A 12 -40.48 -20.31 -13.47
N ALA A 13 -39.68 -21.36 -13.72
CA ALA A 13 -38.96 -22.07 -12.67
C ALA A 13 -37.85 -21.15 -12.09
N GLY A 14 -37.90 -20.90 -10.78
CA GLY A 14 -36.97 -20.00 -10.10
C GLY A 14 -35.53 -20.51 -10.01
N PRO A 15 -34.55 -19.62 -9.73
CA PRO A 15 -33.12 -19.96 -9.68
C PRO A 15 -32.72 -20.60 -8.34
N GLU A 16 -33.37 -21.68 -7.93
CA GLU A 16 -32.93 -22.50 -6.80
C GLU A 16 -31.80 -23.45 -7.22
N ASN A 17 -30.57 -22.91 -7.29
CA ASN A 17 -29.27 -23.60 -7.12
C ASN A 17 -28.09 -22.72 -7.61
N ILE A 18 -27.96 -21.50 -7.09
CA ILE A 18 -26.71 -20.72 -7.19
C ILE A 18 -26.02 -20.77 -5.83
N GLU A 19 -25.17 -21.77 -5.61
CA GLU A 19 -24.31 -21.81 -4.42
C GLU A 19 -23.29 -20.66 -4.47
N LEU A 20 -23.25 -19.84 -3.41
CA LEU A 20 -22.17 -18.88 -3.16
C LEU A 20 -20.89 -19.62 -2.78
N LEU A 21 -20.23 -20.22 -3.77
CA LEU A 21 -18.95 -20.89 -3.61
C LEU A 21 -17.82 -19.87 -3.46
N GLU A 22 -17.62 -19.38 -2.23
CA GLU A 22 -16.41 -18.68 -1.79
C GLU A 22 -15.19 -19.63 -1.79
N ARG A 23 -14.81 -20.14 -2.96
CA ARG A 23 -13.57 -20.92 -3.11
C ARG A 23 -12.43 -20.01 -3.58
N PRO A 24 -11.31 -19.93 -2.85
CA PRO A 24 -10.15 -19.20 -3.32
C PRO A 24 -9.61 -19.86 -4.60
N ILE A 25 -9.36 -19.05 -5.63
CA ILE A 25 -8.81 -19.51 -6.91
C ILE A 25 -7.35 -19.95 -6.66
N VAL A 26 -7.15 -21.24 -6.46
CA VAL A 26 -5.81 -21.85 -6.38
C VAL A 26 -5.23 -21.91 -7.79
N SER A 27 -4.33 -20.98 -8.10
CA SER A 27 -3.57 -21.00 -9.35
C SER A 27 -2.55 -22.16 -9.31
N PRO A 28 -2.42 -22.98 -10.37
CA PRO A 28 -1.37 -23.99 -10.43
C PRO A 28 0.02 -23.32 -10.44
N PRO A 29 1.05 -23.94 -9.82
CA PRO A 29 2.39 -23.36 -9.78
C PRO A 29 2.99 -23.26 -11.19
N PRO A 30 3.75 -22.19 -11.50
CA PRO A 30 4.41 -22.06 -12.79
C PRO A 30 5.47 -23.15 -12.97
N VAL A 31 5.48 -23.79 -14.13
CA VAL A 31 6.53 -24.73 -14.54
C VAL A 31 7.83 -23.94 -14.73
N LEU A 32 8.79 -24.14 -13.81
CA LEU A 32 10.11 -23.53 -13.90
C LEU A 32 10.94 -24.22 -14.99
N ILE A 33 11.00 -23.60 -16.17
CA ILE A 33 12.00 -23.93 -17.19
C ILE A 33 13.35 -23.43 -16.67
N LEU A 34 14.24 -24.37 -16.32
CA LEU A 34 15.58 -24.06 -15.82
C LEU A 34 16.45 -23.48 -16.95
N ALA A 35 16.65 -22.16 -16.93
CA ALA A 35 17.65 -21.51 -17.77
C ALA A 35 19.06 -21.89 -17.29
N VAL A 36 19.85 -22.49 -18.18
CA VAL A 36 21.26 -22.83 -17.93
C VAL A 36 22.08 -21.53 -17.82
N PRO A 37 22.84 -21.29 -16.74
CA PRO A 37 23.63 -20.08 -16.61
C PRO A 37 24.85 -20.12 -17.54
N HIS A 38 24.90 -19.22 -18.51
CA HIS A 38 26.13 -18.95 -19.26
C HIS A 38 27.22 -18.44 -18.31
N ARG A 39 28.38 -19.10 -18.31
CA ARG A 39 29.57 -18.64 -17.60
C ARG A 39 30.13 -17.39 -18.28
N PHE A 40 30.03 -16.24 -17.62
CA PHE A 40 30.84 -15.08 -17.96
C PHE A 40 32.19 -15.17 -17.23
N ASN A 41 33.29 -15.10 -17.97
CA ASN A 41 34.63 -14.97 -17.40
C ASN A 41 34.93 -13.48 -17.22
N GLU A 42 35.17 -13.03 -15.99
CA GLU A 42 35.81 -11.73 -15.73
C GLU A 42 37.33 -11.91 -15.57
N PRO A 43 38.16 -11.06 -16.21
CA PRO A 43 39.61 -11.07 -16.01
C PRO A 43 39.99 -10.33 -14.72
N MET A 44 40.91 -10.90 -13.95
CA MET A 44 41.52 -10.19 -12.82
C MET A 44 42.41 -9.04 -13.30
N LEU A 45 42.14 -7.82 -12.84
CA LEU A 45 43.10 -6.72 -12.86
C LEU A 45 43.57 -6.40 -11.43
N ARG A 46 44.84 -6.71 -11.17
CA ARG A 46 45.60 -6.18 -10.02
C ARG A 46 46.13 -4.79 -10.37
N GLY A 47 46.14 -3.82 -9.45
CA GLY A 47 47.01 -2.65 -9.63
C GLY A 47 46.77 -1.41 -8.77
N ARG A 48 47.41 -1.36 -7.59
CA ARG A 48 48.07 -0.20 -6.95
C ARG A 48 47.44 1.22 -6.98
N GLY A 49 47.38 1.81 -5.78
CA GLY A 49 47.62 3.24 -5.52
C GLY A 49 46.41 4.16 -5.71
N GLY A 50 46.27 5.28 -5.00
CA GLY A 50 47.15 5.82 -3.97
C GLY A 50 47.26 7.35 -4.04
N MET A 51 46.55 8.03 -3.12
CA MET A 51 46.62 9.48 -2.82
C MET A 51 45.86 10.47 -3.73
N PRO A 52 45.50 11.69 -3.21
CA PRO A 52 44.30 12.42 -3.63
C PRO A 52 44.54 13.91 -4.03
N PHE A 53 43.43 14.66 -4.09
CA PHE A 53 43.27 16.11 -4.36
C PHE A 53 43.19 16.55 -5.83
N GLY A 54 42.33 17.57 -6.07
CA GLY A 54 42.17 18.23 -7.36
C GLY A 54 40.72 18.59 -7.70
N TRP A 55 40.10 19.50 -6.96
CA TRP A 55 38.89 20.17 -7.49
C TRP A 55 39.34 21.13 -8.60
N LYS A 56 38.79 20.99 -9.81
CA LYS A 56 38.78 22.08 -10.77
C LYS A 56 37.50 22.08 -11.59
N GLN A 57 36.84 23.23 -11.55
CA GLN A 57 35.68 23.63 -12.32
C GLN A 57 36.18 24.13 -13.67
N GLU A 58 35.59 23.67 -14.78
CA GLU A 58 35.77 24.30 -16.09
C GLU A 58 34.48 24.17 -16.92
N GLU A 59 34.16 25.26 -17.63
CA GLU A 59 32.94 25.46 -18.40
C GLU A 59 33.18 25.14 -19.87
N GLY A 60 32.10 24.96 -20.64
CA GLY A 60 32.14 24.77 -22.10
C GLY A 60 31.05 23.81 -22.56
N LEU A 61 29.89 24.29 -22.98
CA LEU A 61 29.63 24.75 -24.36
C LEU A 61 30.16 23.78 -25.43
N HIS A 62 29.28 22.93 -25.96
CA HIS A 62 29.02 22.89 -27.41
C HIS A 62 27.68 22.22 -27.69
N GLY A 63 26.80 22.92 -28.41
CA GLY A 63 25.61 22.32 -28.99
C GLY A 63 25.92 21.77 -30.38
N SER A 64 25.29 20.65 -30.74
CA SER A 64 25.29 20.11 -32.09
C SER A 64 23.88 19.72 -32.50
N THR A 65 23.22 20.63 -33.22
CA THR A 65 22.02 20.37 -34.00
C THR A 65 22.31 19.38 -35.12
N TRP A 66 21.49 18.35 -35.26
CA TRP A 66 21.40 17.56 -36.50
C TRP A 66 20.01 17.74 -37.09
N ASN A 67 19.96 18.14 -38.36
CA ASN A 67 18.74 18.38 -39.10
C ASN A 67 19.00 18.15 -40.60
N ALA A 68 17.95 17.80 -41.34
CA ALA A 68 17.81 17.76 -42.80
C ALA A 68 18.38 16.56 -43.60
N MET A 69 17.56 16.13 -44.57
CA MET A 69 17.84 15.32 -45.78
C MET A 69 18.37 13.88 -45.53
N GLY A 70 18.03 12.85 -46.30
CA GLY A 70 17.27 12.72 -47.55
C GLY A 70 17.14 11.23 -47.93
N ASP A 71 16.50 10.79 -49.02
CA ASP A 71 15.66 11.42 -50.08
C ASP A 71 14.75 10.31 -50.69
N ASP A 72 14.03 10.55 -51.79
CA ASP A 72 13.11 9.61 -52.46
C ASP A 72 13.79 8.39 -53.13
N ALA A 73 13.04 7.29 -53.31
CA ALA A 73 13.39 6.22 -54.25
C ALA A 73 12.15 5.48 -54.79
N ASP A 74 12.11 5.40 -56.13
CA ASP A 74 11.23 4.62 -57.00
C ASP A 74 10.99 3.16 -56.54
N GLY A 75 9.90 2.47 -56.88
CA GLY A 75 9.15 2.55 -58.13
C GLY A 75 9.56 1.38 -59.03
N ILE A 76 9.05 0.19 -58.73
CA ILE A 76 9.22 -1.03 -59.56
C ILE A 76 7.83 -1.65 -59.77
N GLU A 77 7.38 -1.59 -61.01
CA GLU A 77 6.31 -2.45 -61.53
C GLU A 77 6.89 -3.85 -61.76
N GLU A 78 6.15 -4.92 -61.44
CA GLU A 78 6.31 -6.16 -62.19
C GLU A 78 4.99 -6.94 -62.28
N GLU A 79 4.88 -7.70 -63.36
CA GLU A 79 3.64 -8.02 -64.04
C GLU A 79 3.16 -9.46 -63.76
N GLY A 80 1.84 -9.66 -63.79
CA GLY A 80 1.17 -10.84 -64.33
C GLY A 80 1.62 -12.26 -63.93
N ARG A 81 0.83 -12.91 -63.07
CA ARG A 81 0.58 -14.36 -63.19
C ARG A 81 -0.86 -14.75 -62.81
N ALA A 82 -1.55 -15.40 -63.74
CA ALA A 82 -2.87 -16.01 -63.53
C ALA A 82 -2.74 -17.50 -63.12
N GLU A 83 -3.88 -18.16 -62.83
CA GLU A 83 -4.11 -19.49 -62.20
C GLU A 83 -4.38 -19.40 -60.69
N GLU A 84 -5.39 -20.01 -60.06
CA GLU A 84 -6.59 -20.77 -60.48
C GLU A 84 -7.68 -20.63 -59.37
N PRO A 85 -8.99 -20.87 -59.64
CA PRO A 85 -10.06 -20.65 -58.67
C PRO A 85 -10.21 -21.78 -57.61
N GLY A 86 -9.23 -21.88 -56.71
CA GLY A 86 -9.19 -22.86 -55.61
C GLY A 86 -9.96 -22.42 -54.35
N GLN A 87 -11.19 -22.89 -54.19
CA GLN A 87 -12.14 -22.53 -53.12
C GLN A 87 -11.60 -22.77 -51.68
N ARG A 88 -11.00 -21.74 -51.06
CA ARG A 88 -10.69 -21.70 -49.62
C ARG A 88 -11.35 -20.49 -48.95
N VAL A 89 -12.42 -20.74 -48.20
CA VAL A 89 -13.03 -19.73 -47.30
C VAL A 89 -12.14 -19.55 -46.07
N GLY A 90 -10.98 -18.92 -46.27
CA GLY A 90 -10.17 -18.41 -45.19
C GLY A 90 -10.92 -17.28 -44.51
N ARG A 91 -11.58 -17.57 -43.38
CA ARG A 91 -12.15 -16.54 -42.51
C ARG A 91 -11.02 -15.63 -42.04
N GLN A 92 -10.82 -14.53 -42.76
CA GLN A 92 -9.90 -13.46 -42.42
C GLN A 92 -10.33 -12.94 -41.03
N ARG A 93 -9.57 -13.34 -40.00
CA ARG A 93 -9.80 -12.84 -38.64
C ARG A 93 -9.42 -11.37 -38.64
N VAL A 94 -10.42 -10.52 -38.86
CA VAL A 94 -10.30 -9.08 -38.60
C VAL A 94 -9.77 -8.94 -37.18
N ASN A 95 -8.63 -8.29 -37.02
CA ASN A 95 -8.02 -8.04 -35.72
C ASN A 95 -8.85 -7.00 -34.96
N GLN A 96 -9.99 -7.44 -34.42
CA GLN A 96 -10.88 -6.61 -33.61
C GLN A 96 -10.10 -6.05 -32.43
N ARG A 97 -10.10 -4.72 -32.32
CA ARG A 97 -9.40 -4.00 -31.27
C ARG A 97 -10.21 -4.17 -29.98
N LEU A 98 -9.64 -4.90 -29.03
CA LEU A 98 -10.23 -5.11 -27.71
C LEU A 98 -9.88 -3.93 -26.79
N VAL A 99 -10.89 -3.40 -26.10
CA VAL A 99 -10.77 -2.31 -25.13
C VAL A 99 -11.09 -2.85 -23.73
N PRO A 100 -10.29 -2.52 -22.69
CA PRO A 100 -10.55 -2.99 -21.33
C PRO A 100 -11.65 -2.17 -20.65
N ARG A 101 -12.82 -2.78 -20.43
CA ARG A 101 -13.92 -2.26 -19.62
C ARG A 101 -13.74 -2.69 -18.15
N PRO A 102 -13.75 -1.77 -17.16
CA PRO A 102 -13.68 -2.16 -15.76
C PRO A 102 -14.94 -2.95 -15.36
N VAL A 103 -14.76 -4.04 -14.60
CA VAL A 103 -15.87 -4.75 -13.95
C VAL A 103 -16.23 -3.98 -12.67
N GLN A 104 -17.48 -3.53 -12.58
CA GLN A 104 -18.02 -2.67 -11.53
C GLN A 104 -18.77 -3.48 -10.46
N GLY A 105 -19.44 -4.56 -10.87
CA GLY A 105 -20.24 -5.41 -10.00
C GLY A 105 -19.48 -6.59 -9.36
N PRO A 106 -20.07 -7.28 -8.36
CA PRO A 106 -19.58 -8.57 -7.88
C PRO A 106 -19.48 -9.59 -9.01
N VAL A 107 -18.38 -10.37 -9.02
CA VAL A 107 -18.17 -11.44 -10.00
C VAL A 107 -18.65 -12.77 -9.45
N LEU A 108 -19.57 -13.40 -10.17
CA LEU A 108 -20.08 -14.74 -9.91
C LEU A 108 -19.41 -15.73 -10.88
N SER A 109 -19.32 -17.00 -10.49
CA SER A 109 -18.92 -18.09 -11.39
C SER A 109 -19.99 -19.16 -11.41
N ASP A 110 -20.33 -19.68 -12.60
CA ASP A 110 -21.14 -20.90 -12.70
C ASP A 110 -20.27 -22.17 -12.50
N GLN A 111 -20.94 -23.33 -12.43
CA GLN A 111 -20.30 -24.65 -12.34
C GLN A 111 -19.43 -25.01 -13.56
N LYS A 112 -19.56 -24.26 -14.67
CA LYS A 112 -18.77 -24.44 -15.91
C LYS A 112 -17.58 -23.46 -15.98
N GLY A 113 -17.34 -22.69 -14.91
CA GLY A 113 -16.25 -21.70 -14.83
C GLY A 113 -16.50 -20.44 -15.66
N ARG A 114 -17.73 -20.18 -16.10
CA ARG A 114 -18.10 -18.92 -16.77
C ARG A 114 -18.28 -17.84 -15.73
N LEU A 115 -17.72 -16.67 -15.99
CA LEU A 115 -17.78 -15.52 -15.11
C LEU A 115 -18.96 -14.63 -15.47
N TYR A 116 -19.62 -14.06 -14.46
CA TYR A 116 -20.74 -13.14 -14.63
C TYR A 116 -20.54 -11.92 -13.72
N GLU A 117 -20.97 -10.75 -14.17
CA GLU A 117 -21.04 -9.52 -13.38
C GLU A 117 -22.49 -9.27 -12.97
N LYS A 118 -22.75 -9.14 -11.67
CA LYS A 118 -24.05 -8.68 -11.17
C LYS A 118 -24.07 -7.15 -11.10
N HIS A 119 -24.90 -6.52 -11.91
CA HIS A 119 -25.11 -5.07 -11.92
C HIS A 119 -26.58 -4.78 -11.63
N ASN A 120 -26.87 -4.26 -10.43
CA ASN A 120 -28.22 -4.15 -9.87
C ASN A 120 -28.95 -5.52 -9.91
N GLU A 121 -30.11 -5.60 -10.56
CA GLU A 121 -30.89 -6.83 -10.73
C GLU A 121 -30.48 -7.65 -11.97
N GLN A 122 -29.63 -7.09 -12.83
CA GLN A 122 -29.16 -7.76 -14.05
C GLN A 122 -27.87 -8.56 -13.80
N VAL A 123 -27.76 -9.70 -14.47
CA VAL A 123 -26.55 -10.55 -14.46
C VAL A 123 -26.04 -10.67 -15.89
N ARG A 124 -24.88 -10.06 -16.18
CA ARG A 124 -24.24 -10.10 -17.49
C ARG A 124 -23.13 -11.15 -17.51
N LEU A 125 -23.10 -11.99 -18.55
CA LEU A 125 -21.95 -12.87 -18.81
C LEU A 125 -20.72 -12.02 -19.15
N LEU A 126 -19.61 -12.26 -18.44
CA LEU A 126 -18.32 -11.67 -18.76
C LEU A 126 -17.59 -12.52 -19.81
N GLY A 127 -17.06 -11.86 -20.83
CA GLY A 127 -16.20 -12.45 -21.86
C GLY A 127 -14.78 -12.71 -21.35
N ARG A 128 -13.78 -12.16 -22.05
CA ARG A 128 -12.37 -12.39 -21.69
C ARG A 128 -11.93 -11.43 -20.58
N VAL A 129 -11.97 -11.90 -19.34
CA VAL A 129 -11.52 -11.13 -18.17
C VAL A 129 -10.00 -11.18 -18.02
N ILE A 130 -9.39 -10.03 -17.70
CA ILE A 130 -7.98 -9.88 -17.31
C ILE A 130 -7.88 -9.22 -15.93
N LYS A 131 -6.83 -9.56 -15.17
CA LYS A 131 -6.52 -8.96 -13.88
C LYS A 131 -5.51 -7.83 -14.07
N GLY A 132 -5.93 -6.60 -13.77
CA GLY A 132 -5.07 -5.41 -13.84
C GLY A 132 -4.17 -5.25 -12.61
N ALA A 133 -3.44 -4.14 -12.58
CA ALA A 133 -2.74 -3.69 -11.38
C ALA A 133 -3.72 -3.58 -10.21
N HIS A 134 -3.24 -3.86 -8.99
CA HIS A 134 -4.05 -3.88 -7.75
C HIS A 134 -5.16 -4.94 -7.72
N GLY A 135 -5.15 -5.88 -8.67
CA GLY A 135 -6.07 -7.02 -8.69
C GLY A 135 -7.49 -6.72 -9.16
N ARG A 136 -7.77 -5.49 -9.62
CA ARG A 136 -9.04 -5.14 -10.27
C ARG A 136 -9.24 -5.95 -11.55
N LEU A 137 -10.48 -6.33 -11.85
CA LEU A 137 -10.83 -7.11 -13.03
C LEU A 137 -11.32 -6.19 -14.15
N PHE A 138 -10.89 -6.48 -15.38
CA PHE A 138 -11.32 -5.80 -16.59
C PHE A 138 -11.79 -6.83 -17.60
N GLU A 139 -12.93 -6.59 -18.22
CA GLU A 139 -13.39 -7.34 -19.38
C GLU A 139 -12.77 -6.76 -20.66
N LEU A 140 -12.30 -7.61 -21.57
CA LEU A 140 -11.87 -7.20 -22.90
C LEU A 140 -13.07 -7.27 -23.87
N VAL A 141 -13.62 -6.10 -24.20
CA VAL A 141 -14.79 -5.92 -25.06
C VAL A 141 -14.33 -5.46 -26.44
N PRO A 142 -14.93 -5.91 -27.56
CA PRO A 142 -14.71 -5.30 -28.88
C PRO A 142 -15.05 -3.80 -28.88
N GLN A 143 -14.19 -2.97 -29.49
CA GLN A 143 -14.40 -1.52 -29.57
C GLN A 143 -15.75 -1.12 -30.19
N ASP A 144 -16.25 -1.94 -31.12
CA ASP A 144 -17.53 -1.71 -31.82
C ASP A 144 -18.75 -1.85 -30.88
N GLU A 145 -18.66 -2.72 -29.86
CA GLU A 145 -19.73 -2.90 -28.86
C GLU A 145 -19.75 -1.76 -27.84
N GLN A 146 -18.59 -1.26 -27.45
CA GLN A 146 -18.50 -0.10 -26.54
C GLN A 146 -19.08 1.17 -27.19
N SER A 147 -18.77 1.40 -28.47
CA SER A 147 -19.32 2.55 -29.22
C SER A 147 -20.85 2.54 -29.32
N ARG A 148 -21.47 1.35 -29.37
CA ARG A 148 -22.94 1.20 -29.36
C ARG A 148 -23.52 1.47 -27.98
N ALA A 149 -22.96 0.87 -26.94
CA ALA A 149 -23.42 1.07 -25.57
C ALA A 149 -23.32 2.54 -25.11
N GLU A 150 -22.34 3.30 -25.61
CA GLU A 150 -22.23 4.74 -25.36
C GLU A 150 -23.31 5.54 -26.14
N HIS A 151 -23.65 5.14 -27.37
CA HIS A 151 -24.73 5.77 -28.14
C HIS A 151 -26.13 5.50 -27.55
N ASP A 152 -26.42 4.25 -27.20
CA ASP A 152 -27.71 3.84 -26.63
C ASP A 152 -27.97 4.57 -25.28
N ALA A 153 -26.93 4.75 -24.46
CA ALA A 153 -27.01 5.47 -23.19
C ALA A 153 -27.21 6.98 -23.34
N ASP A 154 -26.66 7.60 -24.39
CA ASP A 154 -26.92 9.02 -24.71
C ASP A 154 -28.32 9.24 -25.32
N GLU A 155 -28.93 8.20 -25.90
CA GLU A 155 -30.28 8.24 -26.49
C GLU A 155 -31.38 8.09 -25.43
N GLU A 156 -31.29 7.10 -24.52
CA GLU A 156 -32.17 7.02 -23.32
C GLU A 156 -32.16 8.34 -22.52
N ARG A 157 -30.98 8.97 -22.40
CA ARG A 157 -30.81 10.21 -21.65
C ARG A 157 -31.40 11.45 -22.33
N ARG A 158 -31.76 11.36 -23.62
CA ARG A 158 -32.48 12.44 -24.34
C ARG A 158 -33.99 12.31 -24.15
N GLU A 159 -34.52 11.08 -24.16
CA GLU A 159 -35.96 10.86 -23.99
C GLU A 159 -36.47 11.20 -22.57
N GLU A 160 -35.63 11.11 -21.55
CA GLU A 160 -35.99 11.47 -20.16
C GLU A 160 -36.10 13.00 -19.93
N ILE A 161 -35.52 13.83 -20.81
CA ILE A 161 -35.43 15.29 -20.60
C ILE A 161 -36.70 16.05 -21.04
N ASP A 162 -37.49 15.52 -21.97
CA ASP A 162 -38.59 16.27 -22.63
C ASP A 162 -39.95 16.23 -21.88
N ASN A 163 -40.05 15.55 -20.73
CA ASN A 163 -41.34 15.22 -20.10
C ASN A 163 -41.68 15.88 -18.74
N ASP A 164 -40.90 16.83 -18.21
CA ASP A 164 -41.25 17.51 -16.94
C ASP A 164 -41.13 19.05 -16.97
N PRO A 165 -42.21 19.78 -17.37
CA PRO A 165 -42.21 21.24 -17.52
C PRO A 165 -42.36 22.00 -16.18
N LYS A 166 -41.70 21.54 -15.10
CA LYS A 166 -41.65 22.21 -13.79
C LYS A 166 -40.22 22.37 -13.23
N ALA A 167 -39.27 22.71 -14.09
CA ALA A 167 -37.91 23.07 -13.72
C ALA A 167 -37.82 24.41 -12.95
N GLY A 168 -38.16 24.39 -11.66
CA GLY A 168 -37.84 25.47 -10.74
C GLY A 168 -36.33 25.52 -10.50
N SER A 169 -35.67 26.56 -11.03
CA SER A 169 -34.33 27.04 -10.67
C SER A 169 -33.37 25.99 -10.10
N GLN A 170 -32.89 25.06 -10.94
CA GLN A 170 -31.76 24.21 -10.56
C GLN A 170 -30.56 25.12 -10.24
N ALA A 171 -30.22 25.20 -8.96
CA ALA A 171 -29.06 25.93 -8.50
C ALA A 171 -27.83 25.42 -9.26
N ASN A 172 -27.09 26.34 -9.87
CA ASN A 172 -25.99 26.05 -10.79
C ASN A 172 -24.87 25.32 -10.02
N VAL A 173 -24.93 23.98 -9.98
CA VAL A 173 -23.97 23.16 -9.22
C VAL A 173 -22.61 23.37 -9.86
N PRO A 174 -21.64 23.99 -9.15
CA PRO A 174 -20.36 24.34 -9.76
C PRO A 174 -19.69 23.06 -10.24
N SER A 175 -19.42 23.01 -11.54
CA SER A 175 -18.80 21.86 -12.19
C SER A 175 -17.45 21.61 -11.53
N LYS A 176 -17.29 20.48 -10.82
CA LYS A 176 -16.06 20.20 -10.07
C LYS A 176 -14.87 20.26 -11.02
N GLU A 177 -13.93 21.15 -10.74
CA GLU A 177 -12.78 21.40 -11.61
C GLU A 177 -11.65 20.36 -11.47
N TYR A 178 -11.89 19.34 -10.65
CA TYR A 178 -10.93 18.31 -10.27
C TYR A 178 -11.62 16.95 -10.07
N VAL A 179 -10.85 15.87 -10.28
CA VAL A 179 -11.27 14.49 -9.98
C VAL A 179 -10.43 13.95 -8.82
N PRO A 180 -11.02 13.47 -7.71
CA PRO A 180 -10.27 12.67 -6.74
C PRO A 180 -9.90 11.33 -7.38
N LEU A 181 -8.61 11.01 -7.43
CA LEU A 181 -8.09 9.81 -8.13
C LEU A 181 -8.43 8.49 -7.41
N PHE A 182 -8.65 8.56 -6.10
CA PHE A 182 -8.93 7.40 -5.24
C PHE A 182 -10.05 7.72 -4.23
N PRO A 183 -11.29 8.00 -4.70
CA PRO A 183 -12.39 8.38 -3.81
C PRO A 183 -12.69 7.22 -2.84
N GLY A 184 -12.72 7.53 -1.54
CA GLY A 184 -12.98 6.55 -0.48
C GLY A 184 -11.82 5.59 -0.13
N GLN A 185 -10.69 5.62 -0.84
CA GLN A 185 -9.55 4.74 -0.57
C GLN A 185 -8.41 5.49 0.14
N GLU A 186 -8.20 5.22 1.42
CA GLU A 186 -7.14 5.86 2.21
C GLU A 186 -5.74 5.32 1.87
N ILE A 187 -4.97 6.05 1.07
CA ILE A 187 -3.57 5.73 0.80
C ILE A 187 -2.72 6.18 2.00
N LYS A 188 -2.36 5.23 2.87
CA LYS A 188 -1.56 5.47 4.07
C LYS A 188 -0.06 5.30 3.79
N ARG A 189 0.77 6.21 4.28
CA ARG A 189 2.23 6.23 4.08
C ARG A 189 2.98 6.71 5.32
N ILE A 190 4.21 6.21 5.48
CA ILE A 190 5.12 6.64 6.54
C ILE A 190 6.22 7.50 5.91
N VAL A 191 6.25 8.78 6.25
CA VAL A 191 7.18 9.78 5.70
C VAL A 191 8.12 10.30 6.79
N ARG A 192 9.31 10.77 6.41
CA ARG A 192 10.22 11.46 7.36
C ARG A 192 9.87 12.93 7.43
N PHE A 193 9.77 13.49 8.64
CA PHE A 193 9.32 14.86 8.85
C PHE A 193 10.16 15.88 8.08
N GLY A 194 11.49 15.76 8.08
CA GLY A 194 12.36 16.71 7.38
C GLY A 194 12.14 16.76 5.87
N GLU A 195 11.72 15.65 5.25
CA GLU A 195 11.51 15.56 3.81
C GLU A 195 10.20 16.22 3.34
N VAL A 196 9.23 16.39 4.24
CA VAL A 196 7.88 16.95 3.98
C VAL A 196 7.51 18.08 4.96
N LYS A 197 8.52 18.68 5.62
CA LYS A 197 8.34 19.61 6.74
C LYS A 197 7.38 20.75 6.43
N GLY A 198 7.52 21.36 5.25
CA GLY A 198 6.65 22.46 4.79
C GLY A 198 5.19 22.06 4.59
N LEU A 199 4.88 20.81 4.26
CA LEU A 199 3.51 20.30 4.07
C LEU A 199 2.80 20.02 5.40
N LEU A 200 3.57 19.56 6.40
CA LEU A 200 3.03 19.11 7.69
C LEU A 200 3.16 20.16 8.81
N LEU A 201 3.89 21.26 8.61
CA LEU A 201 4.16 22.24 9.67
C LEU A 201 2.88 22.81 10.29
N SER A 202 1.85 23.08 9.47
CA SER A 202 0.55 23.61 9.91
C SER A 202 -0.36 22.56 10.58
N GLN A 203 0.04 21.29 10.59
CA GLN A 203 -0.73 20.16 11.11
C GLN A 203 -0.15 19.58 12.42
N VAL A 204 0.99 20.10 12.87
CA VAL A 204 1.70 19.66 14.08
C VAL A 204 1.61 20.75 15.12
N MET A 205 1.22 20.41 16.35
CA MET A 205 1.07 21.37 17.44
C MET A 205 2.39 21.97 17.93
N GLU A 206 3.43 21.15 18.16
CA GLU A 206 4.75 21.62 18.64
C GLU A 206 5.87 21.23 17.65
N PRO A 207 5.93 21.79 16.42
CA PRO A 207 6.83 21.33 15.35
C PRO A 207 8.33 21.42 15.73
N ASN A 208 8.70 22.34 16.61
CA ASN A 208 10.06 22.49 17.14
C ASN A 208 10.54 21.28 17.97
N ARG A 209 9.65 20.37 18.38
CA ARG A 209 10.00 19.13 19.08
C ARG A 209 10.25 17.96 18.14
N MET A 210 9.92 18.10 16.85
CA MET A 210 10.11 17.04 15.88
C MET A 210 11.45 17.21 15.17
N ARG A 211 12.22 16.12 15.15
CA ARG A 211 13.47 16.04 14.40
C ARG A 211 13.18 15.61 12.97
N ASP A 212 14.08 15.95 12.06
CA ASP A 212 13.91 15.69 10.64
C ASP A 212 13.90 14.18 10.30
N ASP A 213 14.46 13.33 11.16
CA ASP A 213 14.45 11.86 11.06
C ASP A 213 13.18 11.19 11.62
N HIS A 214 12.29 11.92 12.31
CA HIS A 214 11.04 11.39 12.84
C HIS A 214 10.14 10.85 11.71
N ARG A 215 9.61 9.64 11.91
CA ARG A 215 8.69 8.98 10.97
C ARG A 215 7.24 9.29 11.36
N LEU A 216 6.48 9.85 10.44
CA LEU A 216 5.09 10.28 10.62
C LEU A 216 4.15 9.46 9.75
N PHE A 217 3.02 9.04 10.33
CA PHE A 217 1.99 8.29 9.62
C PHE A 217 0.99 9.28 9.02
N CYS A 218 0.93 9.32 7.68
CA CYS A 218 0.13 10.28 6.93
C CYS A 218 -0.84 9.56 5.98
N ARG A 219 -2.02 10.14 5.78
CA ARG A 219 -2.91 9.84 4.64
C ARG A 219 -2.48 10.73 3.47
N VAL A 220 -2.42 10.14 2.27
CA VAL A 220 -2.18 10.85 1.02
C VAL A 220 -3.52 10.96 0.28
N GLU A 221 -3.95 12.17 0.01
CA GLU A 221 -5.10 12.45 -0.86
C GLU A 221 -4.58 12.94 -2.21
N LEU A 222 -5.20 12.47 -3.30
CA LEU A 222 -4.68 12.59 -4.66
C LEU A 222 -5.80 13.06 -5.59
N PHE A 223 -5.51 14.11 -6.35
CA PHE A 223 -6.45 14.82 -7.20
C PHE A 223 -5.85 15.02 -8.59
N GLU A 224 -6.67 14.92 -9.63
CA GLU A 224 -6.33 15.25 -11.01
C GLU A 224 -7.07 16.52 -11.43
N VAL A 225 -6.33 17.46 -12.00
CA VAL A 225 -6.82 18.78 -12.42
C VAL A 225 -7.51 18.64 -13.78
N ILE A 226 -8.78 19.02 -13.90
CA ILE A 226 -9.52 18.91 -15.17
C ILE A 226 -9.26 20.13 -16.05
N ARG A 227 -9.18 21.32 -15.45
CA ARG A 227 -9.01 22.61 -16.14
C ARG A 227 -7.77 23.34 -15.63
N SER A 228 -7.01 23.94 -16.54
CA SER A 228 -5.84 24.74 -16.18
C SER A 228 -6.24 25.94 -15.32
N GLN A 229 -5.61 26.10 -14.17
CA GLN A 229 -5.92 27.15 -13.19
C GLN A 229 -4.73 27.41 -12.25
N SER A 230 -4.79 28.45 -11.41
CA SER A 230 -3.75 28.67 -10.39
C SER A 230 -3.87 27.67 -9.23
N MET A 231 -2.75 27.34 -8.59
CA MET A 231 -2.71 26.51 -7.38
C MET A 231 -3.54 27.13 -6.24
N GLU A 232 -3.62 28.46 -6.17
CA GLU A 232 -4.41 29.19 -5.17
C GLU A 232 -5.91 29.01 -5.41
N SER A 233 -6.38 29.17 -6.65
CA SER A 233 -7.77 28.87 -7.04
C SER A 233 -8.14 27.43 -6.72
N PHE A 234 -7.27 26.49 -7.12
CA PHE A 234 -7.47 25.06 -6.88
C PHE A 234 -7.53 24.74 -5.37
N ALA A 235 -6.67 25.37 -4.57
CA ALA A 235 -6.67 25.23 -3.12
C ALA A 235 -7.95 25.77 -2.47
N SER A 236 -8.44 26.95 -2.90
CA SER A 236 -9.70 27.53 -2.40
C SER A 236 -10.90 26.61 -2.71
N THR A 237 -10.96 26.07 -3.93
CA THR A 237 -12.02 25.12 -4.34
C THR A 237 -11.96 23.78 -3.57
N LEU A 238 -10.76 23.30 -3.22
CA LEU A 238 -10.58 21.98 -2.61
C LEU A 238 -10.63 21.99 -1.07
N LEU A 239 -10.11 23.02 -0.41
CA LEU A 239 -9.90 23.06 1.04
C LEU A 239 -10.93 23.91 1.80
N SER A 240 -11.84 24.59 1.09
CA SER A 240 -12.72 25.66 1.60
C SER A 240 -11.95 26.87 2.15
N GLU A 241 -12.66 27.92 2.57
CA GLU A 241 -12.10 29.27 2.88
C GLU A 241 -10.97 29.30 3.92
N THR A 242 -10.80 28.26 4.74
CA THR A 242 -9.76 28.16 5.77
C THR A 242 -8.48 27.42 5.32
N GLY A 243 -8.43 26.96 4.08
CA GLY A 243 -7.33 26.17 3.53
C GLY A 243 -6.09 26.98 3.15
N ILE A 244 -4.95 26.67 3.77
CA ILE A 244 -3.65 27.22 3.34
C ILE A 244 -3.18 26.47 2.09
N ALA A 245 -3.04 27.16 0.95
CA ALA A 245 -2.60 26.58 -0.33
C ALA A 245 -1.29 25.78 -0.25
N GLY A 246 -0.39 26.15 0.68
CA GLY A 246 0.84 25.41 0.97
C GLY A 246 0.69 23.97 1.47
N GLN A 247 -0.53 23.49 1.76
CA GLN A 247 -0.79 22.06 2.03
C GLN A 247 -0.88 21.20 0.76
N LEU A 248 -1.01 21.81 -0.42
CA LEU A 248 -1.09 21.13 -1.71
C LEU A 248 0.24 21.23 -2.45
N GLN A 249 0.65 20.13 -3.08
CA GLN A 249 1.82 20.11 -3.96
C GLN A 249 1.57 19.30 -5.24
N LEU A 250 2.22 19.71 -6.32
CA LEU A 250 2.27 18.96 -7.57
C LEU A 250 2.97 17.62 -7.34
N LEU A 251 2.36 16.54 -7.82
CA LEU A 251 2.86 15.17 -7.72
C LEU A 251 3.98 14.92 -8.75
N THR A 252 5.18 15.42 -8.42
CA THR A 252 6.40 15.15 -9.20
C THR A 252 6.87 13.71 -9.02
N GLU A 253 7.72 13.22 -9.94
CA GLU A 253 8.32 11.87 -9.83
C GLU A 253 9.11 11.69 -8.52
N VAL A 254 9.84 12.73 -8.09
CA VAL A 254 10.56 12.75 -6.81
C VAL A 254 9.60 12.54 -5.63
N MET A 255 8.43 13.19 -5.65
CA MET A 255 7.41 13.00 -4.61
C MET A 255 6.72 11.64 -4.72
N MET A 256 6.45 11.12 -5.93
CA MET A 256 5.94 9.75 -6.10
C MET A 256 6.91 8.71 -5.53
N HIS A 257 8.22 8.91 -5.68
CA HIS A 257 9.22 8.00 -5.11
C HIS A 257 9.32 8.12 -3.59
N LYS A 258 9.39 9.35 -3.04
CA LYS A 258 9.40 9.60 -1.58
C LYS A 258 8.16 9.04 -0.88
N LEU A 259 6.98 9.21 -1.49
CA LEU A 259 5.71 8.73 -0.97
C LEU A 259 5.40 7.28 -1.33
N GLN A 260 6.30 6.56 -2.04
CA GLN A 260 6.09 5.18 -2.47
C GLN A 260 4.75 5.00 -3.22
N LEU A 261 4.47 5.89 -4.16
CA LEU A 261 3.24 5.91 -5.00
C LEU A 261 3.47 5.35 -6.40
N MET A 262 4.72 5.06 -6.78
CA MET A 262 5.08 4.45 -8.08
C MET A 262 4.34 3.13 -8.33
N GLU A 263 4.13 2.33 -7.29
CA GLU A 263 3.35 1.08 -7.35
C GLU A 263 1.86 1.34 -7.63
N VAL A 264 1.31 2.41 -7.04
CA VAL A 264 -0.11 2.78 -7.16
C VAL A 264 -0.43 3.21 -8.58
N PHE A 265 0.40 4.09 -9.15
CA PHE A 265 0.18 4.69 -10.48
C PHE A 265 0.74 3.88 -11.65
N GLY A 266 1.71 2.99 -11.39
CA GLY A 266 2.40 2.22 -12.42
C GLY A 266 3.29 3.07 -13.35
N ARG A 267 4.05 2.40 -14.24
CA ARG A 267 5.03 3.06 -15.13
C ARG A 267 4.43 3.98 -16.20
N ARG A 268 3.11 4.03 -16.36
CA ARG A 268 2.42 4.73 -17.47
C ARG A 268 1.88 6.12 -17.09
N ALA A 269 2.18 6.57 -15.88
CA ALA A 269 1.48 7.67 -15.21
C ALA A 269 1.85 9.08 -15.67
N GLN A 270 2.94 9.25 -16.42
CA GLN A 270 3.45 10.56 -16.85
C GLN A 270 3.70 10.57 -18.36
N ALA A 271 2.64 10.89 -19.12
CA ALA A 271 2.81 11.42 -20.47
C ALA A 271 3.41 12.82 -20.35
N ARG A 272 4.48 13.10 -21.11
CA ARG A 272 5.28 14.32 -20.96
C ARG A 272 4.51 15.55 -21.48
N GLN A 273 4.31 16.55 -20.62
CA GLN A 273 4.20 17.94 -21.06
C GLN A 273 5.50 18.66 -20.72
N VAL A 274 6.33 18.88 -21.73
CA VAL A 274 7.55 19.72 -21.67
C VAL A 274 7.20 21.16 -22.04
N GLU A 275 6.00 21.61 -21.68
CA GLU A 275 5.57 23.00 -21.85
C GLU A 275 6.17 23.83 -20.72
N THR A 276 6.64 25.04 -21.05
CA THR A 276 7.24 25.97 -20.10
C THR A 276 6.18 26.50 -19.13
N ARG A 277 6.00 25.80 -18.00
CA ARG A 277 4.97 26.13 -17.01
C ARG A 277 5.27 27.46 -16.33
N GLN A 278 4.26 28.32 -16.28
CA GLN A 278 4.29 29.48 -15.39
C GLN A 278 4.28 29.00 -13.92
N PRO A 279 5.14 29.53 -13.04
CA PRO A 279 5.14 29.15 -11.63
C PRO A 279 3.76 29.35 -10.99
N GLY A 280 3.27 28.33 -10.29
CA GLY A 280 1.96 28.36 -9.62
C GLY A 280 0.75 28.04 -10.51
N MET A 281 0.92 27.85 -11.83
CA MET A 281 -0.15 27.35 -12.71
C MET A 281 -0.15 25.82 -12.75
N LEU A 282 -1.35 25.25 -12.61
CA LEU A 282 -1.68 23.86 -12.86
C LEU A 282 -2.29 23.72 -14.26
N LEU A 283 -1.95 22.65 -14.97
CA LEU A 283 -2.50 22.32 -16.29
C LEU A 283 -3.54 21.19 -16.19
N SER A 284 -4.38 21.04 -17.21
CA SER A 284 -5.25 19.87 -17.33
C SER A 284 -4.43 18.57 -17.35
N GLY A 285 -4.85 17.57 -16.57
CA GLY A 285 -4.12 16.32 -16.34
C GLY A 285 -3.02 16.40 -15.28
N ASP A 286 -2.74 17.57 -14.69
CA ASP A 286 -1.82 17.64 -13.56
C ASP A 286 -2.38 16.92 -12.34
N ARG A 287 -1.47 16.28 -11.59
CA ARG A 287 -1.82 15.59 -10.36
C ARG A 287 -1.30 16.37 -9.16
N VAL A 288 -2.20 16.66 -8.24
CA VAL A 288 -1.92 17.38 -6.99
C VAL A 288 -2.17 16.41 -5.84
N PHE A 289 -1.32 16.47 -4.82
CA PHE A 289 -1.50 15.69 -3.60
C PHE A 289 -1.55 16.58 -2.36
N ARG A 290 -2.22 16.05 -1.34
CA ARG A 290 -2.23 16.58 0.03
C ARG A 290 -1.73 15.49 0.97
N LEU A 291 -0.88 15.84 1.92
CA LEU A 291 -0.59 14.99 3.07
C LEU A 291 -1.44 15.43 4.25
N ILE A 292 -2.08 14.47 4.91
CA ILE A 292 -2.81 14.68 6.16
C ILE A 292 -2.14 13.84 7.25
N LEU A 293 -1.67 14.48 8.31
CA LEU A 293 -1.11 13.81 9.48
C LEU A 293 -2.25 13.07 10.22
N VAL A 294 -2.12 11.76 10.41
CA VAL A 294 -3.17 10.94 11.04
C VAL A 294 -3.10 11.07 12.57
N ASN A 295 -1.89 11.00 13.12
CA ASN A 295 -1.62 11.14 14.55
C ASN A 295 -0.48 12.15 14.73
N ASP A 296 -0.71 13.24 15.46
CA ASP A 296 0.35 14.17 15.87
C ASP A 296 1.06 13.66 17.14
N PRO A 297 2.33 13.21 17.06
CA PRO A 297 3.07 12.70 18.22
C PRO A 297 3.44 13.79 19.24
N THR A 298 3.13 15.05 18.96
CA THR A 298 3.37 16.18 19.87
C THR A 298 2.15 16.54 20.74
N SER A 299 0.95 16.11 20.35
CA SER A 299 -0.33 16.48 20.99
C SER A 299 -0.59 15.81 22.36
N ASP A 300 -0.05 14.61 22.60
CA ASP A 300 -0.29 13.75 23.78
C ASP A 300 0.13 14.33 25.16
N ARG A 301 0.58 15.59 25.20
CA ARG A 301 1.18 16.22 26.37
C ARG A 301 0.22 16.46 27.54
N HIS A 302 -1.09 16.40 27.30
CA HIS A 302 -2.12 16.50 28.35
C HIS A 302 -2.38 15.17 29.07
N ALA A 303 -2.26 14.02 28.39
CA ALA A 303 -2.52 12.71 28.98
C ALA A 303 -1.47 12.36 30.07
N MET A 304 -0.18 12.50 29.76
CA MET A 304 0.90 12.07 30.65
C MET A 304 1.25 13.02 31.80
N ARG A 305 0.62 14.20 31.90
CA ARG A 305 0.83 15.15 33.03
C ARG A 305 -0.27 15.12 34.09
N SER A 306 -1.39 14.44 33.85
CA SER A 306 -2.51 14.36 34.80
C SER A 306 -2.29 13.35 35.93
N THR A 307 -1.49 12.30 35.70
CA THR A 307 -1.10 11.30 36.72
C THR A 307 0.12 11.74 37.53
N LYS A 308 0.05 12.93 38.16
CA LYS A 308 0.78 13.11 39.42
C LYS A 308 0.22 12.06 40.39
N PRO A 309 1.01 11.10 40.90
CA PRO A 309 0.51 10.21 41.93
C PRO A 309 0.05 11.08 43.09
N LYS A 310 -1.22 10.98 43.45
CA LYS A 310 -1.79 11.61 44.64
C LYS A 310 -1.18 10.88 45.83
N MET A 311 0.05 11.27 46.19
CA MET A 311 0.71 10.79 47.40
C MET A 311 -0.21 11.09 48.56
N ALA A 312 -0.74 10.03 49.16
CA ALA A 312 -1.55 10.13 50.35
C ALA A 312 -0.67 10.71 51.46
N ALA A 313 -0.87 12.00 51.74
CA ALA A 313 -0.33 12.62 52.94
C ALA A 313 -1.17 12.10 54.12
N GLY A 314 -0.57 11.21 54.90
CA GLY A 314 -1.23 10.42 55.95
C GLY A 314 -1.25 8.93 55.57
N SER A 315 -0.72 8.02 56.39
CA SER A 315 -0.52 8.08 57.85
C SER A 315 0.94 8.01 58.31
N LYS A 316 1.29 8.86 59.29
CA LYS A 316 2.35 8.56 60.27
C LYS A 316 1.70 7.72 61.37
N GLU A 317 1.87 6.41 61.32
CA GLU A 317 1.66 5.48 62.46
C GLU A 317 1.94 4.06 61.95
N PHE A 318 3.19 3.59 62.08
CA PHE A 318 3.55 2.17 62.27
C PHE A 318 5.06 1.95 62.55
N GLU A 319 5.73 2.90 63.21
CA GLU A 319 7.01 2.64 63.89
C GLU A 319 6.73 2.05 65.28
N ASP A 320 6.39 0.75 65.33
CA ASP A 320 6.69 -0.16 66.46
C ASP A 320 6.10 -1.57 66.26
N LYS A 321 6.66 -2.34 65.30
CA LYS A 321 6.56 -3.81 65.35
C LYS A 321 7.75 -4.54 64.72
N VAL A 322 8.96 -4.00 64.90
CA VAL A 322 10.20 -4.68 64.50
C VAL A 322 10.64 -5.66 65.59
N ARG A 323 9.98 -6.83 65.66
CA ARG A 323 10.54 -8.11 66.14
C ARG A 323 9.53 -9.25 66.06
N SER A 324 10.03 -10.41 65.61
CA SER A 324 9.40 -11.73 65.72
C SER A 324 8.15 -12.00 64.85
N SER A 325 8.36 -12.05 63.53
CA SER A 325 7.49 -12.81 62.61
C SER A 325 8.33 -13.56 61.57
N SER A 326 8.94 -14.67 61.99
CA SER A 326 9.48 -15.68 61.07
C SER A 326 8.33 -16.54 60.53
N GLU A 327 7.41 -15.93 59.78
CA GLU A 327 6.41 -16.69 59.04
C GLU A 327 7.05 -17.31 57.79
N PRO A 328 6.74 -18.58 57.46
CA PRO A 328 7.22 -19.19 56.23
C PRO A 328 6.60 -18.46 55.04
N PHE A 329 7.47 -17.96 54.14
CA PHE A 329 7.07 -17.29 52.90
C PHE A 329 6.35 -18.25 51.93
N ASN A 330 5.05 -18.47 52.14
CA ASN A 330 4.16 -19.02 51.11
C ASN A 330 3.94 -17.94 50.04
N HIS A 331 4.85 -17.90 49.07
CA HIS A 331 4.85 -16.97 47.95
C HIS A 331 3.77 -17.30 46.88
N ASP A 332 2.51 -17.36 47.28
CA ASP A 332 1.36 -17.37 46.34
C ASP A 332 1.07 -15.94 45.81
N THR A 333 2.12 -15.17 45.50
CA THR A 333 1.96 -13.92 44.76
C THR A 333 1.53 -14.26 43.34
N PRO A 334 0.38 -13.75 42.84
CA PRO A 334 -0.13 -14.13 41.54
C PRO A 334 0.88 -13.80 40.44
N LEU A 335 1.24 -14.81 39.64
CA LEU A 335 2.19 -14.66 38.55
C LEU A 335 1.70 -13.61 37.54
N LYS A 336 2.58 -12.69 37.16
CA LYS A 336 2.28 -11.64 36.18
C LYS A 336 1.97 -12.25 34.80
N THR A 337 0.86 -11.83 34.20
CA THR A 337 0.36 -12.31 32.90
C THR A 337 0.23 -11.21 31.84
N ALA A 338 0.73 -10.00 32.12
CA ALA A 338 0.63 -8.84 31.22
C ALA A 338 1.97 -8.11 31.10
N ILE A 339 2.23 -7.52 29.92
CA ILE A 339 3.37 -6.63 29.68
C ILE A 339 3.13 -5.30 30.41
N PRO A 340 4.08 -4.75 31.18
CA PRO A 340 3.88 -3.48 31.87
C PRO A 340 3.61 -2.33 30.89
N GLU A 341 2.56 -1.55 31.14
CA GLU A 341 2.04 -0.51 30.24
C GLU A 341 3.11 0.47 29.72
N ARG A 342 4.12 0.81 30.55
CA ARG A 342 5.23 1.69 30.16
C ARG A 342 6.02 1.23 28.92
N PHE A 343 5.95 -0.05 28.58
CA PHE A 343 6.58 -0.65 27.41
C PHE A 343 5.62 -0.87 26.23
N LEU A 344 4.31 -0.73 26.46
CA LEU A 344 3.26 -0.83 25.45
C LEU A 344 3.00 0.55 24.85
N LYS A 345 3.84 0.93 23.88
CA LYS A 345 3.69 2.16 23.11
C LYS A 345 3.21 1.80 21.70
N PRO A 346 1.92 2.01 21.36
CA PRO A 346 1.35 1.52 20.11
C PRO A 346 2.09 1.96 18.86
N TRP A 347 2.64 3.18 18.87
CA TRP A 347 3.41 3.77 17.76
C TRP A 347 4.83 3.20 17.58
N GLU A 348 5.36 2.41 18.52
CA GLU A 348 6.64 1.71 18.36
C GLU A 348 6.49 0.37 17.62
N PHE A 349 5.25 -0.08 17.36
CA PHE A 349 4.97 -1.34 16.67
C PHE A 349 4.81 -1.12 15.16
N GLN A 350 5.55 -1.90 14.37
CA GLN A 350 5.56 -1.89 12.91
C GLN A 350 4.48 -2.80 12.30
N ILE A 351 4.14 -3.89 12.99
CA ILE A 351 3.13 -4.87 12.58
C ILE A 351 2.08 -5.12 13.66
N SER A 352 0.92 -5.64 13.24
CA SER A 352 -0.18 -6.01 14.16
C SER A 352 0.18 -7.23 15.03
N ARG A 353 -0.63 -7.52 16.06
CA ARG A 353 -0.40 -8.72 16.90
C ARG A 353 -0.75 -10.00 16.12
N GLU A 354 -1.78 -9.91 15.31
CA GLU A 354 -2.34 -10.97 14.47
C GLU A 354 -1.35 -11.36 13.37
N GLU A 355 -0.71 -10.36 12.75
CA GLU A 355 0.38 -10.52 11.78
C GLU A 355 1.65 -11.12 12.41
N ALA A 356 2.04 -10.68 13.61
CA ALA A 356 3.17 -11.28 14.33
C ALA A 356 2.92 -12.76 14.70
N LEU A 357 1.68 -13.13 15.06
CA LEU A 357 1.26 -14.52 15.28
C LEU A 357 1.25 -15.32 13.98
N TYR A 358 0.79 -14.72 12.88
CA TYR A 358 0.85 -15.32 11.54
C TYR A 358 2.31 -15.63 11.14
N ASP A 359 3.23 -14.67 11.28
CA ASP A 359 4.66 -14.85 11.01
C ASP A 359 5.28 -15.97 11.84
N MET A 360 4.93 -16.07 13.12
CA MET A 360 5.36 -17.17 13.98
C MET A 360 4.88 -18.53 13.47
N SER A 361 3.63 -18.61 12.99
CA SER A 361 3.07 -19.85 12.41
C SER A 361 3.73 -20.23 11.07
N VAL A 362 4.06 -19.25 10.23
CA VAL A 362 4.68 -19.46 8.92
C VAL A 362 6.15 -19.88 9.06
N GLN A 363 6.91 -19.25 9.97
CA GLN A 363 8.31 -19.58 10.24
C GLN A 363 8.52 -20.97 10.87
N GLY A 364 7.46 -21.63 11.34
CA GLY A 364 7.48 -23.05 11.68
C GLY A 364 7.77 -23.98 10.49
N ARG A 365 7.63 -23.49 9.26
CA ARG A 365 8.03 -24.21 8.04
C ARG A 365 9.52 -23.96 7.77
N ASN A 366 10.30 -25.04 7.90
CA ASN A 366 11.76 -25.12 7.75
C ASN A 366 12.41 -23.94 6.97
N PRO A 367 13.04 -22.96 7.64
CA PRO A 367 13.83 -21.93 6.96
C PRO A 367 14.99 -22.59 6.20
N SER A 368 15.39 -21.99 5.07
CA SER A 368 16.42 -22.59 4.22
C SER A 368 17.73 -22.77 5.00
N LEU A 369 18.44 -23.88 4.74
CA LEU A 369 19.70 -24.15 5.41
C LEU A 369 20.75 -23.04 5.15
N LEU A 370 20.67 -22.37 4.01
CA LEU A 370 21.58 -21.28 3.63
C LEU A 370 21.40 -20.03 4.51
N ASP A 371 20.17 -19.71 4.92
CA ASP A 371 19.89 -18.57 5.80
C ASP A 371 20.43 -18.82 7.22
N ARG A 372 20.30 -20.06 7.72
CA ARG A 372 20.89 -20.49 9.00
C ARG A 372 22.42 -20.31 9.02
N PHE A 373 23.13 -20.66 7.95
CA PHE A 373 24.58 -20.55 7.90
C PHE A 373 25.10 -19.11 7.71
N ARG A 374 24.38 -18.24 7.01
CA ARG A 374 24.81 -16.84 6.82
C ARG A 374 24.69 -15.99 8.09
N GLY A 375 23.70 -16.26 8.96
CA GLY A 375 23.55 -15.55 10.24
C GLY A 375 24.62 -15.87 11.28
N TRP A 376 25.04 -17.14 11.37
CA TRP A 376 25.87 -17.66 12.47
C TRP A 376 27.19 -16.90 12.69
N ARG A 377 27.94 -16.57 11.63
CA ARG A 377 29.27 -15.95 11.78
C ARG A 377 29.26 -14.51 12.27
N ARG A 378 28.13 -13.79 12.21
CA ARG A 378 28.00 -12.41 12.72
C ARG A 378 27.29 -12.31 14.08
N SER A 379 26.50 -13.32 14.46
CA SER A 379 25.69 -13.25 15.68
C SER A 379 26.51 -13.23 16.98
N GLY A 380 27.72 -13.80 17.00
CA GLY A 380 28.52 -13.91 18.22
C GLY A 380 28.92 -12.57 18.86
N GLU A 381 29.28 -11.57 18.05
CA GLU A 381 29.61 -10.23 18.56
C GLU A 381 28.36 -9.43 18.95
N GLU A 382 27.28 -9.53 18.16
CA GLU A 382 25.99 -8.92 18.50
C GLU A 382 25.42 -9.48 19.80
N LEU A 383 25.53 -10.79 20.03
CA LEU A 383 25.07 -11.45 21.26
C LEU A 383 25.87 -10.99 22.48
N ARG A 384 27.20 -10.87 22.37
CA ARG A 384 28.05 -10.31 23.46
C ARG A 384 27.71 -8.86 23.75
N LYS A 385 27.50 -8.05 22.72
CA LYS A 385 27.08 -6.64 22.86
C LYS A 385 25.70 -6.53 23.52
N TRP A 386 24.76 -7.38 23.13
CA TRP A 386 23.44 -7.46 23.73
C TRP A 386 23.51 -7.92 25.20
N GLN A 387 24.30 -8.94 25.53
CA GLN A 387 24.55 -9.35 26.93
C GLN A 387 25.10 -8.19 27.77
N ALA A 388 26.06 -7.43 27.26
CA ALA A 388 26.57 -6.23 27.95
C ALA A 388 25.50 -5.16 28.19
N LEU A 389 24.50 -5.02 27.30
CA LEU A 389 23.37 -4.10 27.46
C LEU A 389 22.32 -4.57 28.49
N LEU A 390 22.37 -5.82 28.97
CA LEU A 390 21.50 -6.35 30.03
C LEU A 390 22.07 -6.07 31.44
N VAL A 391 23.40 -6.01 31.58
CA VAL A 391 24.07 -5.83 32.87
C VAL A 391 23.61 -4.53 33.54
N GLY A 392 23.25 -4.64 34.82
CA GLY A 392 22.79 -3.50 35.64
C GLY A 392 21.34 -3.05 35.43
N LYS A 393 20.58 -3.66 34.50
CA LYS A 393 19.15 -3.36 34.32
C LYS A 393 18.26 -4.25 35.18
N LYS A 394 17.10 -3.72 35.59
CA LYS A 394 16.05 -4.51 36.25
C LYS A 394 15.47 -5.54 35.27
N LEU A 395 14.95 -6.65 35.77
CA LEU A 395 14.48 -7.76 34.92
C LEU A 395 13.37 -7.33 33.92
N ASP A 396 12.45 -6.47 34.33
CA ASP A 396 11.44 -5.90 33.40
C ASP A 396 12.09 -5.04 32.29
N ASP A 397 13.09 -4.24 32.64
CA ASP A 397 13.81 -3.38 31.68
C ASP A 397 14.71 -4.21 30.74
N GLN A 398 15.21 -5.35 31.21
CA GLN A 398 15.91 -6.35 30.40
C GLN A 398 14.97 -7.01 29.38
N LEU A 399 13.79 -7.48 29.80
CA LEU A 399 12.83 -8.19 28.96
C LEU A 399 12.20 -7.31 27.87
N TRP A 400 11.80 -6.09 28.24
CA TRP A 400 10.94 -5.23 27.42
C TRP A 400 11.65 -3.96 26.90
N GLY A 401 12.76 -3.56 27.54
CA GLY A 401 13.51 -2.34 27.21
C GLY A 401 14.77 -2.55 26.38
N VAL A 402 15.32 -3.76 26.32
CA VAL A 402 16.57 -4.05 25.58
C VAL A 402 16.27 -4.72 24.24
N ARG A 403 16.50 -3.98 23.14
CA ARG A 403 16.36 -4.51 21.78
C ARG A 403 17.26 -5.74 21.59
N LEU A 404 16.63 -6.83 21.17
CA LEU A 404 17.29 -8.08 20.82
C LEU A 404 18.16 -7.95 19.55
N PRO A 405 19.20 -8.79 19.38
CA PRO A 405 19.96 -8.86 18.13
C PRO A 405 19.08 -9.35 16.97
N MET A 406 19.51 -9.09 15.73
CA MET A 406 18.78 -9.58 14.55
C MET A 406 18.74 -11.11 14.57
N ASN A 407 17.60 -11.71 14.18
CA ASN A 407 17.39 -13.16 14.19
C ASN A 407 17.43 -13.83 15.58
N ALA A 408 17.27 -13.07 16.67
CA ALA A 408 17.31 -13.57 18.05
C ALA A 408 16.43 -14.82 18.31
N PHE A 409 15.26 -14.91 17.68
CA PHE A 409 14.34 -16.05 17.85
C PHE A 409 14.87 -17.38 17.32
N HIS A 410 15.90 -17.37 16.46
CA HIS A 410 16.58 -18.58 16.01
C HIS A 410 17.69 -19.04 16.96
N HIS A 411 18.06 -18.22 17.96
CA HIS A 411 19.04 -18.58 18.98
C HIS A 411 18.36 -19.17 20.23
N SER A 412 18.52 -20.48 20.43
CA SER A 412 18.03 -21.21 21.61
C SER A 412 18.50 -20.58 22.92
N GLU A 413 19.74 -20.06 22.97
CA GLU A 413 20.30 -19.35 24.12
C GLU A 413 19.49 -18.12 24.52
N VAL A 414 19.03 -17.32 23.54
CA VAL A 414 18.24 -16.10 23.80
C VAL A 414 16.85 -16.50 24.30
N ARG A 415 16.24 -17.54 23.74
CA ARG A 415 14.95 -18.07 24.23
C ARG A 415 15.06 -18.63 25.66
N ALA A 416 16.11 -19.40 25.95
CA ALA A 416 16.39 -19.93 27.29
C ALA A 416 16.78 -18.84 28.30
N TRP A 417 17.37 -17.73 27.85
CA TRP A 417 17.54 -16.52 28.66
C TRP A 417 16.19 -15.85 28.96
N ALA A 418 15.33 -15.63 27.96
CA ALA A 418 14.04 -14.98 28.13
C ALA A 418 13.15 -15.79 29.09
N GLN A 419 13.10 -17.11 28.93
CA GLN A 419 12.39 -18.03 29.81
C GLN A 419 12.80 -17.89 31.29
N ARG A 420 14.12 -17.90 31.57
CA ARG A 420 14.65 -17.72 32.94
C ARG A 420 14.39 -16.33 33.50
N THR A 421 14.51 -15.30 32.66
CA THR A 421 14.33 -13.90 33.08
C THR A 421 12.86 -13.59 33.39
N LEU A 422 11.92 -14.16 32.60
CA LEU A 422 10.48 -14.13 32.89
C LEU A 422 10.16 -14.81 34.23
N GLN A 423 10.71 -16.00 34.47
CA GLN A 423 10.53 -16.73 35.72
C GLN A 423 11.05 -15.93 36.93
N GLN A 424 12.28 -15.39 36.83
CA GLN A 424 12.90 -14.58 37.90
C GLN A 424 12.13 -13.27 38.19
N ALA A 425 11.46 -12.70 37.19
CA ALA A 425 10.67 -11.48 37.36
C ALA A 425 9.21 -11.74 37.81
N GLY A 426 8.85 -12.99 38.08
CA GLY A 426 7.54 -13.40 38.58
C GLY A 426 6.45 -13.46 37.51
N TYR A 427 6.80 -13.69 36.24
CA TYR A 427 5.83 -13.86 35.15
C TYR A 427 5.43 -15.33 34.96
N ASN A 428 4.20 -15.55 34.48
CA ASN A 428 3.78 -16.86 33.97
C ASN A 428 4.50 -17.14 32.65
N VAL A 429 5.54 -17.96 32.70
CA VAL A 429 6.40 -18.30 31.55
C VAL A 429 5.61 -18.88 30.37
N GLY A 430 4.59 -19.72 30.62
CA GLY A 430 3.82 -20.38 29.57
C GLY A 430 2.98 -19.41 28.72
N VAL A 431 2.51 -18.33 29.33
CA VAL A 431 1.76 -17.25 28.65
C VAL A 431 2.72 -16.18 28.10
N MET A 432 3.71 -15.79 28.88
CA MET A 432 4.51 -14.60 28.60
C MET A 432 5.69 -14.83 27.66
N LEU A 433 6.17 -16.07 27.48
CA LEU A 433 7.22 -16.35 26.50
C LEU A 433 6.71 -16.15 25.04
N PRO A 434 5.53 -16.66 24.64
CA PRO A 434 4.91 -16.31 23.36
C PRO A 434 4.64 -14.81 23.19
N GLU A 435 4.06 -14.14 24.19
CA GLU A 435 3.78 -12.69 24.11
C GLU A 435 5.07 -11.85 24.04
N TRP A 436 6.17 -12.32 24.64
CA TRP A 436 7.48 -11.70 24.50
C TRP A 436 8.06 -11.83 23.08
N GLU A 437 7.86 -12.97 22.41
CA GLU A 437 8.24 -13.14 21.00
C GLU A 437 7.38 -12.24 20.09
N VAL A 438 6.06 -12.20 20.31
CA VAL A 438 5.13 -11.31 19.61
C VAL A 438 5.53 -9.85 19.80
N TYR A 439 5.82 -9.41 21.03
CA TYR A 439 6.21 -8.03 21.34
C TYR A 439 7.42 -7.57 20.52
N TRP A 440 8.46 -8.39 20.44
CA TRP A 440 9.68 -8.03 19.74
C TRP A 440 9.56 -8.13 18.22
N ARG A 441 8.80 -9.11 17.68
CA ARG A 441 8.42 -9.16 16.26
C ARG A 441 7.65 -7.92 15.84
N ARG A 442 6.69 -7.48 16.66
CA ARG A 442 5.97 -6.22 16.46
C ARG A 442 6.89 -5.01 16.41
N LYS A 443 8.05 -5.03 17.04
CA LYS A 443 9.08 -3.97 16.95
C LYS A 443 10.03 -4.11 15.76
N GLY A 444 9.86 -5.12 14.90
CA GLY A 444 10.71 -5.41 13.74
C GLY A 444 12.09 -5.92 14.15
N VAL A 445 12.11 -6.92 15.03
CA VAL A 445 13.23 -7.86 15.24
C VAL A 445 12.82 -9.22 14.68
#